data_AF-A0A7S3U7L0-F1
#
_entry.id   AF-A0A7S3U7L0-F1
#
_cell.length_a   1.000
_cell.length_b   1.000
_cell.length_c   1.000
_cell.angle_alpha   90.00
_cell.angle_beta   90.00
_cell.angle_gamma   90.00
#
_symmetry.space_group_name_H-M   'P 1'
#
loop_
_entity.id
_entity.type
_entity.pdbx_description
1 polymer ?
#
loop_
_entity_poly.entity_id
_entity_poly.type
_entity_poly.pdbx_seq_one_letter_code
_entity_poly.pdbx_strand_id
1 'polypeptide(L)'
;GHGAGRGRQYSEENDRFLVCMTNQIGYDRWDELREEVRASWLFRFDWWFRTRTALELQRRVEFLSKLVEKEIDEQEATDEAESRKRRQSGAGRQTPSGRPPNAKRQRRQ
;
A
#
# COMPACT_ATOMS: atom_id res chain seq x y z
N GLY A 1 13.81 -11.03 28.31
CA GLY A 1 14.94 -11.47 27.47
C GLY A 1 14.77 -10.94 26.07
N HIS A 2 15.73 -10.16 25.56
CA HIS A 2 15.87 -9.79 24.15
C HIS A 2 17.37 -9.82 23.83
N GLY A 3 17.86 -10.99 23.41
CA GLY A 3 19.26 -11.18 23.09
C GLY A 3 19.41 -12.41 22.22
N ALA A 4 19.31 -12.23 20.90
CA ALA A 4 19.91 -13.09 19.86
C ALA A 4 19.51 -12.60 18.45
N GLY A 5 20.45 -11.98 17.73
CA GLY A 5 20.75 -12.42 16.36
C GLY A 5 19.82 -12.06 15.19
N ARG A 6 19.34 -10.83 15.05
CA ARG A 6 19.06 -10.30 13.69
C ARG A 6 20.11 -9.23 13.38
N GLY A 7 20.88 -9.45 12.32
CA GLY A 7 22.01 -8.60 11.95
C GLY A 7 21.61 -7.14 11.76
N ARG A 8 22.61 -6.26 11.66
CA ARG A 8 22.40 -4.84 11.34
C ARG A 8 21.75 -4.75 9.95
N GLN A 9 20.46 -4.42 9.93
CA GLN A 9 19.63 -4.34 8.74
C GLN A 9 18.73 -3.10 8.83
N TYR A 10 18.20 -2.65 7.69
CA TYR A 10 17.21 -1.59 7.67
C TYR A 10 15.94 -2.07 8.38
N SER A 11 15.51 -1.31 9.38
CA SER A 11 14.21 -1.47 10.02
C SER A 11 13.12 -0.83 9.17
N GLU A 12 11.87 -1.18 9.45
CA GLU A 12 10.72 -0.52 8.81
C GLU A 12 10.72 0.99 9.02
N GLU A 13 11.22 1.47 10.16
CA GLU A 13 11.31 2.90 10.45
C GLU A 13 12.37 3.58 9.56
N ASN A 14 13.49 2.91 9.31
CA ASN A 14 14.46 3.38 8.34
C ASN A 14 13.85 3.42 6.92
N ASP A 15 13.16 2.36 6.50
CA ASP A 15 12.58 2.27 5.17
C ASP A 15 11.49 3.34 4.92
N ARG A 16 10.59 3.53 5.89
CA ARG A 16 9.58 4.60 5.85
C ARG A 16 10.22 5.98 5.69
N PHE A 17 11.26 6.26 6.46
CA PHE A 17 11.97 7.52 6.36
C PHE A 17 12.61 7.70 4.98
N LEU A 18 13.28 6.68 4.43
CA LEU A 18 13.95 6.77 3.14
C LEU A 18 12.97 7.06 2.00
N VAL A 19 11.84 6.37 1.95
CA VAL A 19 10.81 6.58 0.91
C VAL A 19 10.21 7.98 1.02
N CYS A 20 9.75 8.36 2.22
CA CYS A 20 9.13 9.66 2.43
C CYS A 20 10.10 10.82 2.17
N MET A 21 11.33 10.73 2.68
CA MET A 21 12.32 11.78 2.53
C MET A 21 12.79 11.91 1.08
N THR A 22 13.01 10.80 0.37
CA THR A 22 13.34 10.85 -1.07
C THR A 22 12.24 11.56 -1.87
N ASN A 23 10.97 11.28 -1.58
CA ASN A 23 9.85 11.97 -2.23
C ASN A 23 9.80 13.47 -1.87
N GLN A 24 10.15 13.83 -0.64
CA GLN A 24 10.16 15.22 -0.19
C GLN A 24 11.28 16.05 -0.82
N ILE A 25 12.50 15.52 -0.87
CA ILE A 25 13.65 16.26 -1.40
C ILE A 25 13.77 16.18 -2.92
N GLY A 26 13.21 15.13 -3.53
CA GLY A 26 13.30 14.83 -4.96
C GLY A 26 14.24 13.65 -5.25
N TYR A 27 13.93 12.91 -6.31
CA TYR A 27 14.72 11.76 -6.76
C TYR A 27 16.14 12.18 -7.17
N ASP A 28 17.08 11.25 -7.08
CA ASP A 28 18.52 11.42 -7.41
C ASP A 28 19.32 12.37 -6.48
N ARG A 29 18.74 12.83 -5.37
CA ARG A 29 19.39 13.69 -4.37
C ARG A 29 19.98 12.88 -3.21
N TRP A 30 20.78 11.86 -3.51
CA TRP A 30 21.24 10.87 -2.53
C TRP A 30 22.18 11.41 -1.45
N ASP A 31 23.02 12.38 -1.80
CA ASP A 31 23.90 13.04 -0.82
C ASP A 31 23.10 13.87 0.18
N GLU A 32 22.05 14.55 -0.25
CA GLU A 32 21.17 15.27 0.66
C GLU A 32 20.34 14.31 1.51
N LEU A 33 19.82 13.22 0.93
CA LEU A 33 19.14 12.16 1.69
C LEU A 33 20.01 11.64 2.84
N ARG A 34 21.31 11.44 2.58
CA ARG A 34 22.28 11.02 3.58
C ARG A 34 22.46 12.06 4.69
N GLU A 35 22.49 13.34 4.36
CA GLU A 35 22.57 14.40 5.37
C GLU A 35 21.29 14.48 6.21
N GLU A 36 20.11 14.30 5.61
CA GLU A 36 18.83 14.21 6.34
C GLU A 36 18.80 13.02 7.32
N VAL A 37 19.32 11.85 6.92
CA VAL A 37 19.49 10.69 7.82
C VAL A 37 20.37 11.04 9.02
N ARG A 38 21.43 11.83 8.82
CA ARG A 38 22.37 12.23 9.88
C ARG A 38 21.82 13.32 10.78
N ALA A 39 21.03 14.24 10.24
CA ALA A 39 20.41 15.34 10.97
C ALA A 39 19.21 14.86 11.81
N SER A 40 18.50 13.81 11.36
CA SER A 40 17.31 13.31 12.04
C SER A 40 17.59 12.80 13.45
N TRP A 41 16.86 13.37 14.42
CA TRP A 41 16.91 12.95 15.83
C TRP A 41 16.37 11.54 16.07
N LEU A 42 15.55 11.03 15.14
CA LEU A 42 14.98 9.68 15.19
C LEU A 42 16.08 8.61 15.19
N PHE A 43 17.14 8.86 14.43
CA PHE A 43 18.24 7.90 14.23
C PHE A 43 19.49 8.23 15.03
N ARG A 44 19.43 9.14 16.02
CA ARG A 44 20.60 9.61 16.77
C ARG A 44 21.43 8.48 17.42
N PHE A 45 20.77 7.38 17.78
CA PHE A 45 21.41 6.20 18.40
C PHE A 45 21.55 5.02 17.43
N ASP A 46 20.99 5.13 16.23
CA ASP A 46 21.14 4.12 15.18
C ASP A 46 22.41 4.42 14.38
N TRP A 47 23.56 4.11 14.98
CA TRP A 47 24.87 4.31 14.37
C TRP A 47 25.03 3.56 13.04
N TRP A 48 24.38 2.40 12.88
CA TRP A 48 24.49 1.65 11.65
C TRP A 48 23.80 2.36 10.49
N PHE A 49 22.59 2.87 10.71
CA PHE A 49 21.88 3.65 9.70
C PHE A 49 22.57 4.99 9.40
N ARG A 50 23.09 5.67 10.42
CA ARG A 50 23.86 6.93 10.26
C ARG A 50 25.15 6.78 9.44
N THR A 51 25.70 5.57 9.35
CA THR A 51 26.95 5.29 8.60
C THR A 51 26.71 4.87 7.15
N ARG A 52 25.45 4.73 6.72
CA ARG A 52 25.16 4.41 5.31
C ARG A 52 25.71 5.51 4.39
N THR A 53 26.25 5.08 3.26
CA THR A 53 26.69 5.95 2.16
C THR A 53 25.51 6.31 1.26
N ALA A 54 25.64 7.38 0.48
CA ALA A 54 24.61 7.79 -0.48
C ALA A 54 24.22 6.64 -1.43
N LEU A 55 25.20 5.90 -1.94
CA LEU A 55 24.98 4.75 -2.83
C LEU A 55 24.28 3.57 -2.13
N GLU A 56 24.56 3.31 -0.85
CA GLU A 56 23.86 2.26 -0.10
C GLU A 56 22.40 2.64 0.18
N LEU A 57 22.14 3.93 0.44
CA LEU A 57 20.78 4.45 0.60
C LEU A 57 20.02 4.42 -0.73
N GLN A 58 20.64 4.83 -1.83
CA GLN A 58 20.09 4.72 -3.19
C GLN A 58 19.64 3.29 -3.48
N ARG A 59 20.54 2.29 -3.32
CA ARG A 59 20.21 0.88 -3.57
C ARG A 59 19.05 0.39 -2.71
N ARG A 60 18.96 0.87 -1.46
CA ARG A 60 17.84 0.53 -0.58
C ARG A 60 16.55 1.13 -1.08
N VAL A 61 16.55 2.41 -1.47
CA VAL A 61 15.38 3.08 -2.05
C VAL A 61 14.94 2.38 -3.34
N GLU A 62 15.85 2.05 -4.26
CA GLU A 62 15.52 1.31 -5.50
C GLU A 62 14.87 -0.06 -5.22
N PHE A 63 15.34 -0.76 -4.17
CA PHE A 63 14.69 -2.00 -3.73
C PHE A 63 13.28 -1.75 -3.18
N LEU A 64 13.11 -0.73 -2.35
CA LEU A 64 11.80 -0.36 -1.79
C LEU A 64 10.82 0.08 -2.87
N SER A 65 11.26 0.85 -3.87
CA SER A 65 10.44 1.25 -5.02
C SER A 65 9.86 0.04 -5.74
N LYS A 66 10.68 -1.00 -6.00
CA LYS A 66 10.21 -2.23 -6.65
C LYS A 66 9.18 -2.99 -5.82
N LEU A 67 9.30 -2.98 -4.49
CA LEU A 67 8.31 -3.60 -3.62
C LEU A 67 6.98 -2.84 -3.69
N VAL A 68 7.02 -1.50 -3.63
CA VAL A 68 5.84 -0.65 -3.74
C VAL A 68 5.17 -0.81 -5.12
N GLU A 69 5.93 -0.79 -6.20
CA GLU A 69 5.42 -1.01 -7.57
C GLU A 69 4.69 -2.35 -7.68
N LYS A 70 5.30 -3.42 -7.15
CA LYS A 70 4.70 -4.75 -7.15
C LYS A 70 3.41 -4.80 -6.31
N GLU A 71 3.41 -4.16 -5.14
CA GLU A 71 2.21 -4.07 -4.29
C GLU A 71 1.06 -3.32 -4.99
N ILE A 72 1.37 -2.28 -5.78
CA ILE A 72 0.39 -1.56 -6.59
C ILE A 72 -0.18 -2.48 -7.68
N ASP A 73 0.66 -3.17 -8.45
CA ASP A 73 0.22 -4.08 -9.51
C ASP A 73 -0.70 -5.21 -8.97
N GLU A 74 -0.35 -5.79 -7.82
CA GLU A 74 -1.14 -6.84 -7.17
C GLU A 74 -2.50 -6.31 -6.67
N GLN A 75 -2.53 -5.08 -6.15
CA GLN A 75 -3.76 -4.42 -5.73
C GLN A 75 -4.66 -4.12 -6.92
N GLU A 76 -4.13 -3.58 -8.02
CA GLU A 76 -4.88 -3.31 -9.25
C GLU A 76 -5.50 -4.58 -9.83
N ALA A 77 -4.75 -5.68 -9.88
CA ALA A 77 -5.27 -6.97 -10.35
C ALA A 77 -6.42 -7.51 -9.46
N THR A 78 -6.32 -7.32 -8.15
CA THR A 78 -7.35 -7.72 -7.19
C THR A 78 -8.61 -6.89 -7.36
N ASP A 79 -8.47 -5.57 -7.48
CA ASP A 79 -9.58 -4.64 -7.69
C ASP A 79 -10.29 -4.91 -9.02
N GLU A 80 -9.54 -5.24 -10.08
CA GLU A 80 -10.11 -5.68 -11.35
C GLU A 80 -10.91 -6.97 -11.21
N ALA A 81 -10.39 -7.99 -10.52
CA ALA A 81 -11.06 -9.27 -10.33
C ALA A 81 -12.37 -9.11 -9.54
N GLU A 82 -12.35 -8.32 -8.46
CA GLU A 82 -13.52 -7.99 -7.66
C GLU A 82 -14.57 -7.21 -8.49
N SER A 83 -14.12 -6.25 -9.32
CA SER A 83 -15.01 -5.51 -10.21
C SER A 83 -15.70 -6.42 -11.24
N ARG A 84 -14.98 -7.39 -11.82
CA ARG A 84 -15.52 -8.38 -12.77
C ARG A 84 -16.54 -9.31 -12.09
N LYS A 85 -16.24 -9.78 -10.89
CA LYS A 85 -17.15 -10.62 -10.08
C LYS A 85 -18.43 -9.86 -9.71
N ARG A 86 -18.33 -8.57 -9.37
CA ARG A 86 -19.48 -7.71 -9.08
C ARG A 86 -20.35 -7.47 -10.33
N ARG A 87 -19.75 -7.32 -11.51
CA ARG A 87 -20.47 -7.22 -12.80
C ARG A 87 -21.20 -8.52 -13.16
N GLN A 88 -20.59 -9.68 -12.92
CA GLN A 88 -21.24 -10.98 -13.16
C GLN A 88 -22.37 -11.30 -12.17
N SER A 89 -22.20 -10.95 -10.89
CA SER A 89 -23.22 -11.17 -9.86
C SER A 89 -24.39 -10.17 -9.91
N GLY A 90 -24.17 -8.96 -10.46
CA GLY A 90 -25.22 -7.97 -10.69
C GLY A 90 -26.18 -8.31 -11.85
N ALA A 91 -25.83 -9.25 -12.73
CA ALA A 91 -26.67 -9.67 -13.85
C ALA A 91 -27.81 -10.64 -13.46
N GLY A 92 -27.89 -11.07 -12.18
CA GLY A 92 -28.82 -12.11 -11.72
C GLY A 92 -30.04 -11.65 -10.89
N ARG A 93 -30.25 -10.34 -10.66
CA ARG A 93 -31.36 -9.85 -9.83
C ARG A 93 -32.40 -9.05 -10.64
N GLN A 94 -32.99 -9.67 -11.65
CA GLN A 94 -34.31 -9.24 -12.14
C GLN A 94 -35.37 -9.96 -11.30
N THR A 95 -35.94 -9.27 -10.32
CA THR A 95 -37.17 -9.69 -9.65
C THR A 95 -38.35 -9.45 -10.61
N PRO A 96 -39.16 -10.44 -10.97
CA PRO A 96 -40.43 -10.17 -11.61
C PRO A 96 -41.44 -9.77 -10.52
N SER A 97 -41.44 -8.51 -10.11
CA SER A 97 -42.52 -7.97 -9.26
C SER A 97 -43.69 -7.51 -10.13
N GLY A 98 -44.46 -8.47 -10.64
CA GLY A 98 -45.74 -8.23 -11.29
C GLY A 98 -46.89 -8.56 -10.34
N ARG A 99 -47.25 -7.64 -9.44
CA ARG A 99 -48.49 -7.71 -8.67
C ARG A 99 -49.64 -7.32 -9.61
N PRO A 100 -50.67 -8.16 -9.84
CA PRO A 100 -51.84 -7.69 -10.58
C PRO A 100 -52.70 -6.76 -9.68
N PRO A 101 -53.36 -5.76 -10.27
CA PRO A 101 -54.15 -4.78 -9.55
C PRO A 101 -55.52 -5.33 -9.11
N ASN A 102 -56.10 -4.59 -8.17
CA ASN A 102 -57.17 -4.91 -7.23
C ASN A 102 -58.59 -5.08 -7.83
N ALA A 103 -59.41 -5.84 -7.09
CA ALA A 103 -60.88 -5.75 -6.92
C ALA A 103 -61.83 -5.95 -8.12
N LYS A 104 -62.77 -6.90 -7.96
CA LYS A 104 -64.24 -6.63 -7.95
C LYS A 104 -65.04 -7.80 -7.37
N ARG A 105 -66.01 -7.39 -6.56
CA ARG A 105 -67.01 -8.07 -5.73
C ARG A 105 -68.20 -8.57 -6.58
N GLN A 106 -69.02 -9.49 -6.03
CA GLN A 106 -70.30 -10.06 -6.54
C GLN A 106 -70.15 -11.35 -7.38
N ARG A 107 -70.96 -12.42 -7.24
CA ARG A 107 -72.39 -12.62 -6.92
C ARG A 107 -72.54 -13.92 -6.09
N ARG A 108 -73.39 -13.98 -5.04
CA ARG A 108 -74.78 -14.46 -5.11
C ARG A 108 -74.97 -15.69 -6.02
N GLN A 109 -74.99 -16.88 -5.45
CA GLN A 109 -76.16 -17.74 -5.26
C GLN A 109 -75.78 -18.93 -4.37
#